data_AF-A0A9X0YT67-F1
#
_entry.id   AF-A0A9X0YT67-F1
#
_cell.length_a   1.000
_cell.length_b   1.000
_cell.length_c   1.000
_cell.angle_alpha   90.00
_cell.angle_beta   90.00
_cell.angle_gamma   90.00
#
_symmetry.space_group_name_H-M   'P 1'
#
loop_
_entity.id
_entity.type
_entity.pdbx_description
1 polymer ?
#
loop_
_entity_poly.entity_id
_entity_poly.type
_entity_poly.pdbx_seq_one_letter_code
_entity_poly.pdbx_strand_id
1 'polypeptide(L)' 'MKAVTELTMLSQNDVELPEADLEQFEQMINALENLEDVQNVYHNVDLGE' A
#
# COMPACT_ATOMS: atom_id res chain seq x y z
N MET A 1 -22.99 14.19 13.71
CA MET A 1 -21.68 13.61 13.37
C MET A 1 -21.85 12.97 11.99
N LYS A 2 -21.35 13.59 10.92
CA LYS A 2 -21.39 12.96 9.58
C LYS A 2 -20.23 11.96 9.54
N ALA A 3 -20.52 10.68 9.32
CA ALA A 3 -19.48 9.71 9.00
C ALA A 3 -18.90 10.08 7.62
N VAL A 4 -17.58 10.19 7.53
CA VAL A 4 -16.89 10.32 6.24
C VAL A 4 -16.85 8.93 5.62
N THR A 5 -17.40 8.79 4.41
CA THR A 5 -17.33 7.55 3.63
C THR A 5 -16.22 7.74 2.61
N GLU A 6 -15.12 7.01 2.77
CA GLU A 6 -13.99 7.00 1.85
C GLU A 6 -14.15 5.86 0.83
N LEU A 7 -13.81 6.15 -0.43
CA LEU A 7 -13.71 5.15 -1.49
C LEU A 7 -12.29 4.56 -1.45
N THR A 8 -12.20 3.26 -1.16
CA THR A 8 -10.94 2.49 -1.20
C THR A 8 -10.92 1.55 -2.41
N MET A 9 -9.72 1.24 -2.90
CA MET A 9 -9.53 0.27 -3.97
C MET A 9 -9.19 -1.09 -3.36
N LEU A 10 -10.02 -2.10 -3.65
CA LEU A 10 -9.77 -3.48 -3.23
C LEU A 10 -9.04 -4.23 -4.34
N SER A 11 -7.92 -4.88 -4.00
CA SER A 11 -7.27 -5.83 -4.90
C SER A 11 -8.22 -7.00 -5.16
N GLN A 12 -8.17 -7.55 -6.37
CA GLN A 12 -8.92 -8.75 -6.74
C GLN A 12 -8.08 -10.03 -6.59
N ASN A 13 -6.76 -9.87 -6.42
CA ASN A 13 -5.77 -10.91 -6.28
C ASN A 13 -4.50 -10.35 -5.65
N ASP A 14 -3.71 -11.22 -5.03
CA ASP A 14 -2.48 -10.83 -4.35
C ASP A 14 -1.23 -11.28 -5.15
N VAL A 15 -0.12 -10.60 -4.89
CA VAL A 15 1.19 -10.86 -5.49
C VAL A 15 2.19 -11.11 -4.36
N GLU A 16 2.80 -12.30 -4.37
CA GLU A 16 3.94 -12.61 -3.52
C GLU A 16 5.23 -12.13 -4.20
N LEU A 17 6.07 -11.42 -3.45
CA LEU A 17 7.39 -11.00 -3.91
C LEU A 17 8.49 -11.84 -3.27
N PRO A 18 9.59 -12.13 -3.99
CA PRO A 18 10.81 -12.64 -3.38
C PRO A 18 11.32 -11.68 -2.30
N GLU A 19 11.98 -12.21 -1.26
CA GLU A 19 12.44 -11.43 -0.09
C GLU A 19 13.25 -10.16 -0.46
N ALA A 20 14.16 -10.28 -1.44
CA ALA A 20 14.96 -9.15 -1.90
C ALA A 20 14.14 -8.05 -2.58
N ASP A 21 13.07 -8.42 -3.29
CA ASP A 21 12.18 -7.49 -3.97
C ASP A 21 11.16 -6.88 -2.98
N LEU A 22 10.77 -7.65 -1.96
CA LEU A 22 9.89 -7.20 -0.87
C LEU A 22 10.53 -6.07 -0.06
N GLU A 23 11.81 -6.21 0.33
CA GLU A 23 12.53 -5.17 1.07
C GLU A 23 12.57 -3.84 0.29
N GLN A 24 12.84 -3.91 -1.02
CA GLN A 24 12.82 -2.73 -1.89
C GLN A 24 11.41 -2.14 -2.02
N PHE A 25 10.39 -2.99 -2.13
CA PHE A 25 9.00 -2.57 -2.21
C PHE A 25 8.54 -1.83 -0.95
N GLU A 26 8.86 -2.35 0.24
CA GLU A 26 8.57 -1.70 1.51
C GLU A 26 9.23 -0.31 1.62
N GLN A 27 10.48 -0.17 1.19
CA GLN A 27 11.16 1.13 1.17
C GLN A 27 10.47 2.12 0.22
N MET A 28 9.97 1.65 -0.93
CA MET A 28 9.20 2.47 -1.87
C MET A 28 7.87 2.92 -1.26
N ILE A 29 7.13 2.03 -0.60
CA ILE A 29 5.87 2.38 0.08
C ILE A 29 6.14 3.44 1.15
N ASN A 30 7.13 3.22 2.02
CA ASN A 30 7.54 4.19 3.02
C ASN A 30 7.90 5.55 2.40
N ALA A 31 8.63 5.58 1.28
CA ALA A 31 8.98 6.82 0.62
C ALA A 31 7.75 7.58 0.10
N LEU A 32 6.74 6.87 -0.41
CA LEU A 32 5.49 7.47 -0.90
C LEU A 32 4.61 7.99 0.25
N GLU A 33 4.50 7.24 1.35
CA GLU A 33 3.69 7.64 2.52
C GLU A 33 4.25 8.86 3.26
N ASN A 34 5.56 9.11 3.14
CA ASN A 34 6.20 10.29 3.72
C ASN A 34 5.97 11.58 2.92
N LEU A 35 5.31 11.53 1.76
CA LEU A 35 5.01 12.71 0.95
C LEU A 35 3.68 13.33 1.41
N GLU A 36 3.72 14.62 1.79
CA GLU A 36 2.53 15.36 2.24
C GLU A 36 1.40 15.41 1.19
N ASP A 37 1.75 15.30 -0.10
CA ASP A 37 0.83 15.31 -1.23
C ASP A 37 0.16 13.94 -1.48
N VAL A 38 0.72 12.86 -0.93
CA VAL A 38 0.20 11.51 -1.10
C VAL A 38 -0.85 11.24 -0.02
N GLN A 39 -2.07 10.95 -0.46
CA GLN A 39 -3.20 10.70 0.44
C GLN A 39 -3.37 9.23 0.79
N ASN A 40 -3.20 8.33 -0.17
CA ASN A 40 -3.35 6.88 0.02
C ASN A 40 -2.41 6.13 -0.92
N VAL A 41 -1.81 5.04 -0.44
CA VAL A 41 -1.02 4.11 -1.25
C VAL A 41 -1.75 2.77 -1.25
N TYR A 42 -2.13 2.27 -2.43
CA TYR A 42 -2.79 0.99 -2.60
C TYR A 42 -1.86 0.02 -3.30
N HIS A 43 -1.72 -1.18 -2.74
CA HIS A 43 -0.98 -2.28 -3.35
C HIS A 43 -1.75 -3.58 -3.23
N ASN A 44 -1.37 -4.55 -4.06
CA ASN A 44 -1.84 -5.93 -3.97
C ASN A 44 -0.69 -6.89 -3.61
N VAL A 45 0.44 -6.36 -3.17
CA VAL A 45 1.55 -7.17 -2.67
C VAL A 45 1.16 -7.73 -1.31
N ASP A 46 1.34 -9.04 -1.13
CA ASP A 46 1.23 -9.67 0.18
C ASP A 46 2.46 -9.30 1.01
N LEU A 47 2.24 -8.54 2.08
CA LEU A 47 3.29 -8.11 3.00
C LEU A 47 3.52 -9.10 4.14
N GLY A 48 2.69 -10.15 4.26
CA GLY A 48 2.74 -11.12 5.35
C GLY A 48 2.49 -10.48 6.72
N GLU A 49 1.31 -10.69 7.30
CA GLU A 49 1.09 -10.39 8.74
C GLU A 49 1.82 -11.37 9.67
#